data_AF-A0A376THG8-F1
#
_entry.id   AF-A0A376THG8-F1
#
_cell.length_a   1.000
_cell.length_b   1.000
_cell.length_c   1.000
_cell.angle_alpha   90.00
_cell.angle_beta   90.00
_cell.angle_gamma   90.00
#
_symmetry.space_group_name_H-M   'P 1'
#
loop_
_entity.id
_entity.type
_entity.pdbx_description
1 polymer ?
#
loop_
_entity_poly.entity_id
_entity_poly.type
_entity_poly.pdbx_seq_one_letter_code
_entity_poly.pdbx_strand_id
1 'polypeptide(L)'
;MGVNTDAFPAFKQLDKQACVPLAEIIPDASVTFNVNKLRLEISVPQIAIKSNARGYVPPERWDEGINALLLGYSFSGLTVFIAAQTVILATAIF
;
A
#
# COMPACT_ATOMS: atom_id res chain seq x y z
N MET A 1 -5.94 -2.75 -17.67
CA MET A 1 -4.67 -2.69 -18.42
C MET A 1 -3.60 -1.80 -17.78
N GLY A 2 -3.92 -0.88 -16.86
CA GLY A 2 -2.88 -0.13 -16.12
C GLY A 2 -2.11 0.92 -16.93
N VAL A 3 -2.41 1.10 -18.22
CA VAL A 3 -1.79 2.10 -19.10
C VAL A 3 -2.10 3.52 -18.62
N ASN A 4 -1.10 4.39 -18.67
CA ASN A 4 -1.23 5.82 -18.40
C ASN A 4 -1.73 6.56 -19.65
N THR A 5 -3.05 6.64 -19.79
CA THR A 5 -3.71 7.31 -20.93
C THR A 5 -3.54 8.82 -20.95
N ASP A 6 -3.24 9.43 -19.80
CA ASP A 6 -3.06 10.89 -19.69
C ASP A 6 -1.71 11.35 -20.24
N ALA A 7 -0.71 10.45 -20.29
CA ALA A 7 0.62 10.72 -20.79
C ALA A 7 0.70 10.82 -22.33
N PHE A 8 -0.27 10.24 -23.06
CA PHE A 8 -0.27 10.25 -24.53
C PHE A 8 -1.47 11.05 -25.06
N PRO A 9 -1.24 12.23 -25.68
CA PRO A 9 -2.33 13.10 -26.17
C PRO A 9 -3.27 12.43 -27.17
N ALA A 10 -2.79 11.44 -27.92
CA ALA A 10 -3.58 10.69 -28.89
C ALA A 10 -4.80 9.99 -28.25
N PHE A 11 -4.73 9.58 -26.97
CA PHE A 11 -5.88 8.99 -26.28
C PHE A 11 -6.99 10.00 -25.96
N LYS A 12 -6.68 11.30 -25.86
CA LYS A 12 -7.68 12.34 -25.54
C LYS A 12 -8.53 12.74 -26.75
N GLN A 13 -7.99 12.56 -27.96
CA GLN A 13 -8.65 12.92 -29.21
C GLN A 13 -9.52 11.78 -29.76
N LEU A 14 -9.41 10.60 -29.17
CA LEU A 14 -10.14 9.42 -29.60
C LEU A 14 -11.55 9.40 -29.03
N ASP A 15 -12.51 8.96 -29.84
CA ASP A 15 -13.84 8.63 -29.34
C ASP A 15 -13.75 7.43 -28.38
N LYS A 16 -14.65 7.37 -27.39
CA LYS A 16 -14.66 6.33 -26.35
C LYS A 16 -14.81 4.91 -26.90
N GLN A 17 -15.36 4.78 -28.10
CA GLN A 17 -15.58 3.50 -28.78
C GLN A 17 -14.57 3.23 -29.91
N ALA A 18 -13.69 4.17 -30.21
CA ALA A 18 -12.72 4.01 -31.28
C ALA A 18 -11.71 2.92 -30.91
N CYS A 19 -11.59 1.93 -31.79
CA CYS A 19 -10.59 0.88 -31.69
C CYS A 19 -9.42 1.25 -32.62
N VAL A 20 -8.24 1.42 -32.04
CA VAL A 20 -7.04 1.85 -32.75
C VAL A 20 -5.87 0.95 -32.40
N PRO A 21 -4.93 0.74 -33.34
CA PRO A 21 -3.76 -0.07 -33.07
C PRO A 21 -2.93 0.52 -31.92
N LEU A 22 -2.69 -0.29 -30.88
CA LEU A 22 -1.95 0.16 -29.69
C LEU A 22 -0.53 0.65 -30.03
N ALA A 23 0.11 0.01 -31.01
CA ALA A 23 1.46 0.34 -31.47
C ALA A 23 1.54 1.71 -32.18
N GLU A 24 0.42 2.27 -32.65
CA GLU A 24 0.39 3.62 -33.24
C GLU A 24 0.36 4.72 -32.17
N ILE A 25 -0.13 4.41 -30.96
CA ILE A 25 -0.25 5.38 -29.87
C ILE A 25 0.93 5.30 -28.90
N ILE A 26 1.35 4.08 -28.56
CA ILE A 26 2.43 3.84 -27.61
C ILE A 26 3.60 3.22 -28.38
N PRO A 27 4.71 3.97 -28.55
CA PRO A 27 5.93 3.41 -29.13
C PRO A 27 6.38 2.16 -28.36
N ASP A 28 6.93 1.18 -29.06
CA ASP A 28 7.40 -0.10 -28.51
C ASP A 28 6.32 -0.98 -27.84
N ALA A 29 5.04 -0.67 -28.01
CA ALA A 29 3.94 -1.56 -27.63
C ALA A 29 3.67 -2.61 -28.72
N SER A 30 3.29 -3.83 -28.31
CA SER A 30 2.93 -4.91 -29.23
C SER A 30 1.74 -5.73 -28.75
N VAL A 31 1.00 -6.30 -29.69
CA VAL A 31 -0.17 -7.14 -29.44
C VAL A 31 -0.08 -8.38 -30.32
N THR A 32 -0.05 -9.55 -29.71
CA THR A 32 0.04 -10.85 -30.41
C THR A 32 -1.03 -11.79 -29.89
N PHE A 33 -1.81 -12.39 -30.79
CA PHE A 33 -2.82 -13.38 -30.41
C PHE A 33 -2.35 -14.79 -30.74
N ASN A 34 -2.27 -15.64 -29.71
CA ASN A 34 -1.97 -17.06 -29.84
C ASN A 34 -3.28 -17.86 -29.81
N VAL A 35 -3.79 -18.20 -31.00
CA VAL A 35 -5.01 -18.99 -31.19
C VAL A 35 -4.96 -20.36 -30.51
N ASN A 36 -3.82 -21.04 -30.57
CA ASN A 36 -3.66 -22.39 -30.00
C ASN A 36 -3.79 -22.41 -28.48
N LYS A 37 -3.41 -21.30 -27.83
CA LYS A 37 -3.49 -21.13 -26.37
C LYS A 37 -4.67 -20.26 -25.93
N LEU A 38 -5.47 -19.76 -26.89
CA LEU A 38 -6.50 -18.75 -26.66
C LEU A 38 -6.00 -17.59 -25.80
N ARG A 39 -4.77 -17.11 -26.09
CA ARG A 39 -4.07 -16.12 -25.28
C ARG A 39 -3.79 -14.86 -26.10
N LEU A 40 -4.22 -13.73 -25.56
CA LEU A 40 -3.82 -12.41 -26.05
C LEU A 40 -2.62 -11.92 -25.24
N GLU A 41 -1.49 -11.75 -25.91
CA GLU A 41 -0.26 -11.24 -25.34
C GLU A 41 -0.12 -9.76 -25.70
N ILE A 42 -0.03 -8.90 -24.68
CA ILE A 42 0.07 -7.45 -24.84
C ILE A 42 1.34 -7.01 -24.11
N SER A 43 2.26 -6.38 -24.84
CA SER A 43 3.47 -5.78 -24.28
C SER A 43 3.34 -4.26 -24.29
N VAL A 44 3.60 -3.62 -23.16
CA VAL A 44 3.58 -2.16 -23.00
C VAL A 44 4.83 -1.74 -22.22
N PRO A 45 5.60 -0.74 -22.69
CA PRO A 45 6.74 -0.21 -21.93
C PRO A 45 6.33 0.29 -20.55
N GLN A 46 7.13 0.01 -19.52
CA GLN A 46 6.82 0.40 -18.13
C GLN A 46 6.62 1.91 -17.95
N ILE A 47 7.30 2.74 -18.75
CA ILE A 47 7.12 4.21 -18.75
C ILE A 47 5.70 4.64 -19.15
N ALA A 48 5.00 3.80 -19.93
CA ALA A 48 3.64 4.03 -20.38
C ALA A 48 2.57 3.44 -19.41
N ILE A 49 2.99 2.82 -18.30
CA ILE A 49 2.10 2.28 -17.26
C ILE A 49 1.92 3.30 -16.14
N LYS A 50 0.74 3.32 -15.52
CA LYS A 50 0.47 4.15 -14.33
C LYS A 50 1.40 3.73 -13.19
N SER A 51 2.25 4.67 -12.76
CA SER A 51 3.15 4.46 -11.64
C SER A 51 2.37 4.64 -10.34
N ASN A 52 2.04 3.52 -9.68
CA ASN A 52 1.55 3.53 -8.32
C ASN A 52 2.72 3.25 -7.37
N ALA A 53 2.74 3.91 -6.21
CA ALA A 53 3.74 3.63 -5.19
C ALA A 53 3.68 2.16 -4.75
N ARG A 54 4.82 1.59 -4.35
CA ARG A 54 4.84 0.23 -3.78
C ARG A 54 3.95 0.20 -2.53
N GLY A 55 3.02 -0.75 -2.48
CA GLY A 55 2.05 -0.86 -1.39
C GLY A 55 0.82 0.05 -1.56
N TYR A 56 0.65 0.71 -2.70
CA TYR A 56 -0.54 1.51 -2.97
C TYR A 56 -1.82 0.65 -2.94
N VAL A 57 -2.80 1.12 -2.16
CA VAL A 57 -4.15 0.55 -2.10
C VAL A 57 -5.13 1.60 -2.60
N PRO A 58 -5.85 1.34 -3.70
CA PRO A 58 -6.92 2.20 -4.21
C PRO A 58 -7.95 2.54 -3.11
N PRO A 59 -8.41 3.80 -3.02
CA PRO A 59 -9.41 4.23 -2.04
C PRO A 59 -10.70 3.42 -2.09
N GLU A 60 -11.08 2.91 -3.25
CA GLU A 60 -12.29 2.09 -3.44
C GLU A 60 -12.20 0.74 -2.72
N ARG A 61 -11.00 0.33 -2.27
CA ARG A 61 -10.78 -0.88 -1.47
C ARG A 61 -10.67 -0.60 0.03
N TRP A 62 -10.76 0.66 0.45
CA TRP A 62 -10.72 0.99 1.87
C TRP A 62 -12.06 0.66 2.52
N ASP A 63 -12.00 0.02 3.68
CA ASP A 63 -13.18 -0.25 4.51
C ASP A 63 -13.28 0.85 5.57
N GLU A 64 -14.38 1.59 5.58
CA GLU A 64 -14.66 2.62 6.58
C GLU A 64 -15.05 1.99 7.93
N GLY A 65 -15.30 0.68 7.95
CA GLY A 65 -15.78 -0.06 9.09
C GLY A 65 -17.25 0.20 9.38
N ILE A 66 -17.64 -0.06 10.62
CA ILE A 66 -19.00 0.13 11.11
C ILE A 66 -19.00 1.05 12.33
N ASN A 67 -20.11 1.72 12.59
CA ASN A 67 -20.28 2.51 13.80
C ASN A 67 -20.24 1.59 15.05
N ALA A 68 -19.29 1.83 15.95
CA ALA A 68 -19.11 1.04 17.16
C ALA A 68 -18.63 1.88 18.35
N LEU A 69 -19.02 1.46 19.55
CA LEU A 69 -18.49 1.98 20.82
C LEU A 69 -17.38 1.05 21.31
N LEU A 70 -16.20 1.59 21.60
CA LEU A 70 -15.03 0.83 22.09
C LEU A 70 -14.66 1.28 23.51
N LEU A 71 -14.57 0.34 24.44
CA LEU A 71 -14.09 0.55 25.81
C LEU A 71 -12.97 -0.43 26.12
N GLY A 72 -11.80 0.08 26.50
CA GLY A 72 -10.68 -0.73 26.99
C GLY A 72 -10.24 -0.24 28.37
N TYR A 73 -10.03 -1.17 29.31
CA TYR A 73 -9.43 -0.89 30.62
C TYR A 73 -8.17 -1.75 30.80
N SER A 74 -7.14 -1.19 31.42
CA SER A 74 -5.94 -1.93 31.82
C SER A 74 -5.52 -1.47 33.21
N PHE A 75 -5.35 -2.42 34.13
CA PHE A 75 -4.87 -2.17 35.47
C PHE A 75 -3.72 -3.13 35.76
N SER A 76 -2.56 -2.58 36.12
CA SER A 76 -1.37 -3.34 36.48
C SER A 76 -0.70 -2.74 37.73
N GLY A 77 -0.09 -3.60 38.55
CA GLY A 77 0.56 -3.19 39.79
C GLY A 77 1.67 -4.17 40.16
N LEU A 78 2.76 -3.63 40.70
CA LEU A 78 3.86 -4.41 41.28
C LEU A 78 4.28 -3.76 42.59
N THR A 79 4.46 -4.58 43.62
CA THR A 79 4.97 -4.13 44.92
C THR A 79 6.37 -4.70 45.08
N VAL A 80 7.37 -3.82 45.18
CA VAL A 80 8.77 -4.20 45.44
C VAL A 80 9.17 -3.66 46.81
N PHE A 81 9.63 -4.55 47.68
CA PHE A 81 10.20 -4.19 48.97
C PHE A 81 11.72 -4.26 48.88
N ILE A 82 12.40 -3.15 49.21
CA ILE A 82 13.85 -3.13 49.41
C ILE A 82 14.07 -3.05 50.91
N ALA A 83 14.65 -4.10 51.51
CA ALA A 83 15.04 -4.07 52.91
C ALA A 83 16.20 -3.07 53.10
N ALA A 84 16.00 -2.04 53.91
CA ALA A 84 17.10 -1.21 54.38
C ALA A 84 17.89 -2.03 55.42
N GLN A 85 19.09 -2.47 55.05
CA GLN A 85 20.00 -3.10 55.99
C GLN A 85 20.62 -2.01 56.86
N THR A 86 20.13 -1.83 58.08
CA THR A 86 20.66 -0.85 59.04
C THR A 86 22.09 -1.24 59.44
N VAL A 87 23.07 -0.48 58.95
CA VAL A 87 24.48 -0.59 59.36
C VAL A 87 24.70 0.19 60.66
N ILE A 88 24.87 -0.59 61.73
CA ILE A 88 25.71 -0.47 62.94
C ILE A 88 26.34 0.91 63.35
N LEU A 89 26.29 1.16 64.67
CA LEU A 89 27.22 1.90 65.58
C LEU A 89 27.06 3.43 65.72
N ALA A 90 26.74 3.91 66.94
CA ALA A 90 27.57 4.84 67.73
C ALA A 90 26.83 5.46 68.94
N THR A 91 27.47 5.33 70.11
CA THR A 91 27.49 6.26 71.26
C THR A 91 26.23 6.48 72.11
N ALA A 92 26.18 5.82 73.27
CA ALA A 92 25.63 6.40 74.51
C ALA A 92 26.23 5.70 75.75
N ILE A 93 27.52 5.93 75.99
CA ILE A 93 28.11 5.89 77.34
C ILE A 93 29.05 7.09 77.44
N PHE A 94 28.45 8.22 77.80
CA PHE A 94 29.04 9.27 78.64
C PHE A 94 27.92 9.77 79.54
#